data_AF-A0A0Q8PN72-F1
#
_entry.id   AF-A0A0Q8PN72-F1
#
_cell.length_a   1.000
_cell.length_b   1.000
_cell.length_c   1.000
_cell.angle_alpha   90.00
_cell.angle_beta   90.00
_cell.angle_gamma   90.00
#
_symmetry.space_group_name_H-M   'P 1'
#
loop_
_entity.id
_entity.type
_entity.pdbx_description
1 polymer ?
#
loop_
_entity_poly.entity_id
_entity_poly.type
_entity_poly.pdbx_seq_one_letter_code
_entity_poly.pdbx_strand_id
1 'polypeptide(L)'
;MSPSTAAEVYNAWALPGGVSVEDWWIAASVRAFLASTQMGEVKDPASSVLLEPAAALVKGTDGADWVTVCVLMRVTASYRTEAQIGFGHCERMQWVGGRWMIAPGTPPAPAPATWPGTALAKQAGWRPWVTDNTTDTTVDPESTHGKGDVR
;
A
#
# COMPACT_ATOMS: atom_id res chain seq x y z
N MET A 1 -8.89 13.73 -2.07
CA MET A 1 -7.52 14.25 -1.91
C MET A 1 -7.34 15.39 -2.90
N SER A 2 -6.73 16.50 -2.49
CA SER A 2 -6.31 17.60 -3.37
C SER A 2 -4.82 17.46 -3.73
N PRO A 3 -4.32 18.20 -4.74
CA PRO A 3 -2.89 18.27 -5.02
C PRO A 3 -2.07 18.76 -3.83
N SER A 4 -2.59 19.72 -3.06
CA SER A 4 -1.92 20.21 -1.84
C SER A 4 -1.75 19.13 -0.77
N THR A 5 -2.80 18.33 -0.51
CA THR A 5 -2.70 17.20 0.42
C THR A 5 -1.69 16.16 -0.06
N ALA A 6 -1.61 15.89 -1.37
CA ALA A 6 -0.61 14.97 -1.91
C ALA A 6 0.82 15.51 -1.69
N ALA A 7 1.04 16.81 -1.87
CA ALA A 7 2.32 17.47 -1.61
C ALA A 7 2.72 17.39 -0.13
N GLU A 8 1.79 17.66 0.78
CA GLU A 8 2.01 17.56 2.23
C GLU A 8 2.43 16.14 2.64
N VAL A 9 1.76 15.12 2.09
CA VAL A 9 2.13 13.72 2.32
C VAL A 9 3.52 13.43 1.77
N TYR A 10 3.83 13.82 0.53
CA TYR A 10 5.16 13.58 -0.03
C TYR A 10 6.26 14.19 0.84
N ASN A 11 6.10 15.46 1.21
CA ASN A 11 7.08 16.19 2.02
C ASN A 11 7.27 15.58 3.43
N ALA A 12 6.25 14.93 3.98
CA ALA A 12 6.32 14.25 5.28
C ALA A 12 6.93 12.84 5.21
N TRP A 13 7.06 12.25 4.02
CA TRP A 13 7.48 10.86 3.81
C TRP A 13 8.73 10.69 2.97
N ALA A 14 9.14 11.71 2.20
CA ALA A 14 10.32 11.68 1.34
C ALA A 14 11.54 12.32 1.99
N LEU A 15 12.69 11.66 1.82
CA LEU A 15 13.99 12.23 2.16
C LEU A 15 14.43 13.23 1.07
N PRO A 16 15.24 14.24 1.43
CA PRO A 16 15.81 15.17 0.44
C PRO A 16 16.64 14.44 -0.62
N GLY A 17 16.55 14.88 -1.88
CA GLY A 17 17.30 14.31 -3.00
C GLY A 17 16.53 13.28 -3.84
N GLY A 18 15.23 13.10 -3.58
CA GLY A 18 14.29 12.44 -4.51
C GLY A 18 13.83 13.36 -5.65
N VAL A 19 12.80 12.92 -6.37
CA VAL A 19 12.14 13.73 -7.39
C VAL A 19 11.32 14.87 -6.76
N SER A 20 10.93 15.85 -7.58
CA SER A 20 9.97 16.88 -7.19
C SER A 20 8.61 16.25 -6.83
N VAL A 21 7.78 16.96 -6.06
CA VAL A 21 6.39 16.54 -5.80
C VAL A 21 5.63 16.40 -7.12
N GLU A 22 5.92 17.28 -8.08
CA GLU A 22 5.27 17.33 -9.37
C GLU A 22 5.56 16.06 -10.18
N ASP A 23 6.76 15.51 -10.08
CA ASP A 23 7.19 14.30 -10.77
C ASP A 23 6.91 13.02 -9.98
N TRP A 24 6.43 13.14 -8.73
CA TRP A 24 6.03 11.98 -7.95
C TRP A 24 4.74 11.36 -8.52
N TRP A 25 4.77 10.05 -8.75
CA TRP A 25 3.72 9.31 -9.45
C TRP A 25 2.33 9.46 -8.81
N ILE A 26 2.26 9.49 -7.48
CA ILE A 26 0.99 9.62 -6.77
C ILE A 26 0.39 11.02 -6.95
N ALA A 27 1.21 12.08 -6.88
CA ALA A 27 0.75 13.44 -7.16
C ALA A 27 0.26 13.58 -8.61
N ALA A 28 0.98 12.97 -9.58
CA ALA A 28 0.53 12.91 -10.96
C ALA A 28 -0.81 12.15 -11.12
N SER A 29 -0.99 11.04 -10.39
CA SER A 29 -2.22 10.25 -10.40
C SER A 29 -3.43 11.02 -9.84
N VAL A 30 -3.22 11.80 -8.76
CA VAL A 30 -4.26 12.68 -8.19
C VAL A 30 -4.70 13.73 -9.21
N ARG A 31 -3.74 14.41 -9.86
CA ARG A 31 -4.05 15.41 -10.91
C ARG A 31 -4.80 14.78 -12.09
N ALA A 32 -4.34 13.62 -12.56
CA ALA A 32 -4.99 12.91 -13.66
C ALA A 32 -6.44 12.52 -13.33
N PHE A 33 -6.70 12.04 -12.11
CA PHE A 33 -8.05 11.69 -11.67
C PHE A 33 -8.98 12.93 -11.66
N LEU A 34 -8.55 14.03 -11.04
CA LEU A 34 -9.33 15.28 -11.00
C LEU A 34 -9.62 15.80 -12.41
N ALA A 35 -8.61 15.84 -13.28
CA ALA A 35 -8.76 16.27 -14.67
C ALA A 35 -9.74 15.36 -15.46
N SER A 36 -9.60 14.04 -15.33
CA SER A 36 -10.44 13.06 -16.08
C SER A 36 -11.93 13.14 -15.72
N THR A 37 -12.23 13.62 -14.51
CA THR A 37 -13.59 13.74 -14.00
C THR A 37 -14.13 15.17 -14.09
N GLN A 38 -13.37 16.08 -14.70
CA GLN A 38 -13.65 17.53 -14.75
C GLN A 38 -13.92 18.12 -13.35
N MET A 39 -13.35 17.49 -12.32
CA MET A 39 -13.38 18.02 -10.97
C MET A 39 -12.36 19.16 -10.90
N GLY A 40 -12.68 20.21 -10.15
CA GLY A 40 -11.72 21.25 -9.82
C GLY A 40 -10.59 20.75 -8.91
N GLU A 41 -9.91 21.65 -8.22
CA GLU A 41 -8.79 21.32 -7.31
C GLU A 41 -9.14 20.40 -6.13
N VAL A 42 -10.44 20.15 -5.91
CA VAL A 42 -10.95 19.31 -4.84
C VAL A 42 -11.92 18.27 -5.42
N LYS A 43 -11.73 17.01 -5.01
CA LYS A 43 -12.62 15.89 -5.34
C LYS A 43 -14.05 16.19 -4.89
N ASP A 44 -15.02 15.99 -5.78
CA ASP A 44 -16.46 16.02 -5.46
C ASP A 44 -16.78 15.08 -4.27
N PRO A 45 -17.55 15.54 -3.26
CA PRO A 45 -17.98 14.71 -2.13
C PRO A 45 -18.70 13.41 -2.52
N ALA A 46 -19.47 13.41 -3.62
CA ALA A 46 -20.20 12.25 -4.12
C ALA A 46 -19.32 11.21 -4.79
N SER A 47 -18.04 11.51 -5.01
CA SER A 47 -17.07 10.58 -5.60
C SER A 47 -16.23 9.91 -4.53
N SER A 48 -15.77 8.68 -4.77
CA SER A 48 -14.86 7.99 -3.84
C SER A 48 -13.70 7.34 -4.56
N VAL A 49 -12.58 7.22 -3.85
CA VAL A 49 -11.45 6.39 -4.24
C VAL A 49 -11.03 5.64 -2.99
N LEU A 50 -11.22 4.33 -2.99
CA LEU A 50 -10.83 3.42 -1.92
C LEU A 50 -9.63 2.60 -2.38
N LEU A 51 -8.61 2.51 -1.53
CA LEU A 51 -7.42 1.70 -1.77
C LEU A 51 -7.37 0.60 -0.71
N GLU A 52 -7.45 -0.66 -1.16
CA GLU A 52 -7.32 -1.84 -0.31
C GLU A 52 -5.97 -2.52 -0.61
N PRO A 53 -4.98 -2.43 0.29
CA PRO A 53 -3.76 -3.19 0.16
C PRO A 53 -4.06 -4.69 0.14
N ALA A 54 -3.56 -5.40 -0.87
CA ALA A 54 -3.81 -6.83 -1.02
C ALA A 54 -2.54 -7.68 -0.92
N ALA A 55 -1.39 -7.15 -1.35
CA ALA A 55 -0.10 -7.83 -1.27
C ALA A 55 1.07 -6.85 -1.30
N ALA A 56 2.25 -7.34 -0.94
CA ALA A 56 3.52 -6.64 -1.05
C ALA A 56 4.58 -7.45 -1.81
N LEU A 57 5.58 -6.76 -2.34
CA LEU A 57 6.72 -7.33 -3.05
C LEU A 57 7.97 -6.53 -2.70
N VAL A 58 9.02 -7.21 -2.23
CA VAL A 58 10.38 -6.65 -2.28
C VAL A 58 10.89 -6.90 -3.70
N LYS A 59 10.94 -5.84 -4.51
CA LYS A 59 11.31 -5.95 -5.92
C LYS A 59 12.82 -6.05 -6.10
N GLY A 60 13.59 -5.48 -5.18
CA GLY A 60 15.04 -5.60 -5.17
C GLY A 60 15.70 -4.71 -4.13
N THR A 61 16.98 -4.95 -3.93
CA THR A 61 17.89 -4.18 -3.05
C THR A 61 19.15 -3.85 -3.84
N ASP A 62 19.78 -2.74 -3.51
CA ASP A 62 21.10 -2.37 -4.03
C ASP A 62 21.95 -1.87 -2.85
N GLY A 63 22.75 -2.77 -2.30
CA GLY A 63 23.40 -2.55 -1.01
C GLY A 63 22.42 -2.51 0.18
N ALA A 64 22.90 -1.99 1.30
CA ALA A 64 22.15 -1.94 2.56
C ALA A 64 21.34 -0.64 2.75
N ASP A 65 21.54 0.34 1.87
CA ASP A 65 21.05 1.71 2.11
C ASP A 65 19.57 1.87 1.79
N TRP A 66 19.03 1.12 0.83
CA TRP A 66 17.64 1.20 0.44
C TRP A 66 17.13 -0.10 -0.19
N VAL A 67 15.81 -0.25 -0.19
CA VAL A 67 15.09 -1.38 -0.81
C VAL A 67 13.98 -0.84 -1.71
N THR A 68 13.81 -1.40 -2.91
CA THR A 68 12.60 -1.15 -3.69
C THR A 68 11.51 -2.09 -3.21
N VAL A 69 10.46 -1.52 -2.63
CA VAL A 69 9.27 -2.25 -2.22
C VAL A 69 8.09 -1.81 -3.06
N CYS A 70 7.18 -2.72 -3.33
CA CYS A 70 5.95 -2.44 -4.03
C CYS A 70 4.76 -2.93 -3.21
N VAL A 71 3.66 -2.21 -3.29
CA VAL A 71 2.37 -2.58 -2.72
C VAL A 71 1.36 -2.75 -3.85
N LEU A 72 0.70 -3.91 -3.87
CA LEU A 72 -0.41 -4.21 -4.79
C LEU A 72 -1.72 -3.91 -4.07
N MET A 73 -2.54 -3.06 -4.68
CA MET A 73 -3.82 -2.63 -4.16
C MET A 73 -4.94 -2.99 -5.12
N ARG A 74 -6.12 -3.31 -4.56
CA ARG A 74 -7.38 -3.13 -5.26
C ARG A 74 -7.80 -1.67 -5.07
N VAL A 75 -8.02 -0.97 -6.17
CA VAL A 75 -8.52 0.39 -6.14
C VAL A 75 -9.94 0.38 -6.65
N THR A 76 -10.87 0.86 -5.83
CA THR A 76 -12.27 1.05 -6.20
C THR A 76 -12.51 2.54 -6.32
N ALA A 77 -12.93 3.00 -7.49
CA ALA A 77 -13.26 4.40 -7.73
C ALA A 77 -14.73 4.51 -8.15
N SER A 78 -15.43 5.50 -7.59
CA SER A 78 -16.80 5.82 -7.98
C SER A 78 -16.89 7.27 -8.45
N TYR A 79 -17.36 7.45 -9.68
CA TYR A 79 -17.80 8.73 -10.24
C TYR A 79 -18.86 8.44 -11.32
N ARG A 80 -20.14 8.66 -10.99
CA ARG A 80 -21.33 8.24 -11.77
C ARG A 80 -21.53 6.72 -11.86
N THR A 81 -20.45 5.97 -12.06
CA THR A 81 -20.38 4.51 -12.03
C THR A 81 -19.20 4.06 -11.18
N GLU A 82 -19.30 2.86 -10.59
CA GLU A 82 -18.18 2.22 -9.89
C GLU A 82 -17.30 1.44 -10.87
N ALA A 83 -15.98 1.52 -10.67
CA ALA A 83 -14.99 0.72 -11.37
C ALA A 83 -13.87 0.27 -10.43
N GLN A 84 -13.23 -0.85 -10.76
CA GLN A 84 -12.10 -1.38 -10.01
C GLN A 84 -10.88 -1.60 -10.90
N ILE A 85 -9.70 -1.31 -10.36
CA ILE A 85 -8.41 -1.61 -10.99
C ILE A 85 -7.47 -2.28 -9.99
N GLY A 86 -6.54 -3.09 -10.51
CA GLY A 86 -5.37 -3.54 -9.76
C GLY A 86 -4.25 -2.52 -9.95
N PHE A 87 -3.70 -2.01 -8.86
CA PHE A 87 -2.65 -0.99 -8.90
C PHE A 87 -1.46 -1.41 -8.05
N GLY A 88 -0.32 -1.65 -8.70
CA GLY A 88 0.95 -1.90 -8.05
C GLY A 88 1.79 -0.62 -8.05
N HIS A 89 2.16 -0.13 -6.86
CA HIS A 89 3.01 1.05 -6.71
C HIS A 89 4.30 0.68 -6.01
N CYS A 90 5.44 1.11 -6.57
CA CYS A 90 6.76 0.86 -6.03
C CYS A 90 7.39 2.15 -5.54
N GLU A 91 8.09 2.06 -4.42
CA GLU A 91 8.94 3.13 -3.91
C GLU A 91 10.30 2.58 -3.47
N ARG A 92 11.31 3.46 -3.54
CA ARG A 92 12.60 3.22 -2.89
C ARG A 92 12.43 3.59 -1.44
N MET A 93 12.65 2.65 -0.53
CA MET A 93 12.43 2.87 0.89
C MET A 93 13.74 2.69 1.66
N GLN A 94 13.99 3.60 2.59
CA GLN A 94 15.12 3.59 3.49
C GLN A 94 14.63 3.68 4.94
N TRP A 95 15.26 2.94 5.85
CA TRP A 95 14.96 3.01 7.27
C TRP A 95 15.74 4.15 7.92
N VAL A 96 15.05 5.21 8.36
CA VAL A 96 15.66 6.38 9.00
C VAL A 96 14.80 6.80 10.20
N GLY A 97 15.44 7.07 11.34
CA GLY A 97 14.74 7.58 12.52
C GLY A 97 13.62 6.66 13.03
N GLY A 98 13.78 5.34 12.87
CA GLY A 98 12.81 4.36 13.37
C GLY A 98 11.59 4.12 12.46
N ARG A 99 11.61 4.59 11.21
CA ARG A 99 10.55 4.33 10.23
C ARG A 99 11.09 4.21 8.80
N TRP A 100 10.29 3.61 7.92
CA TRP A 100 10.52 3.64 6.49
C TRP A 100 10.15 5.01 5.90
N MET A 101 11.02 5.53 5.05
CA MET A 101 10.88 6.79 4.31
C MET A 101 11.20 6.56 2.84
N ILE A 102 10.61 7.36 1.94
CA ILE A 102 10.96 7.35 0.51
C ILE A 102 12.40 7.87 0.39
N ALA A 103 13.28 7.02 -0.13
CA ALA A 103 14.71 7.27 -0.23
C ALA A 103 15.03 8.24 -1.39
N PRO A 104 16.19 8.91 -1.35
CA PRO A 104 16.65 9.76 -2.45
C PRO A 104 16.85 8.97 -3.76
N GLY A 105 16.90 9.72 -4.87
CA GLY A 105 17.26 9.20 -6.19
C GLY A 105 16.09 9.02 -7.16
N THR A 106 16.39 8.34 -8.27
CA THR A 106 15.45 8.11 -9.38
C THR A 106 14.30 7.18 -8.97
N PRO A 107 13.05 7.46 -9.34
CA PRO A 107 11.92 6.57 -9.03
C PRO A 107 12.14 5.16 -9.57
N PRO A 108 11.64 4.12 -8.87
CA PRO A 108 11.82 2.74 -9.30
C PRO A 108 11.00 2.44 -10.55
N ALA A 109 11.43 1.43 -11.32
CA ALA A 109 10.64 0.92 -12.43
C ALA A 109 9.26 0.41 -11.96
N PRO A 110 8.19 0.52 -12.78
CA PRO A 110 6.83 0.13 -12.40
C PRO A 110 6.70 -1.31 -11.86
N ALA A 111 5.71 -1.54 -10.99
CA ALA A 111 5.41 -2.86 -10.46
C ALA A 111 4.89 -3.82 -11.55
N PRO A 112 4.99 -5.15 -11.36
CA PRO A 112 4.28 -6.10 -12.22
C PRO A 112 2.77 -5.85 -12.22
N ALA A 113 2.19 -5.64 -13.40
CA ALA A 113 0.75 -5.39 -13.58
C ALA A 113 -0.03 -6.71 -13.47
N THR A 114 -0.57 -6.98 -12.28
CA THR A 114 -1.35 -8.20 -11.98
C THR A 114 -2.58 -7.87 -11.14
N TRP A 115 -3.57 -8.76 -11.12
CA TRP A 115 -4.75 -8.58 -10.28
C TRP A 115 -4.56 -9.24 -8.90
N PRO A 116 -4.96 -8.60 -7.79
CA PRO A 116 -4.93 -9.17 -6.45
C PRO A 116 -5.50 -10.59 -6.36
N GLY A 117 -4.81 -11.47 -5.64
CA GLY A 117 -5.25 -12.85 -5.36
C GLY A 117 -5.08 -13.86 -6.51
N THR A 118 -4.73 -13.41 -7.72
CA THR A 118 -4.57 -14.31 -8.88
C THR A 118 -3.31 -15.17 -8.80
N ALA A 119 -3.31 -16.29 -9.52
CA ALA A 119 -2.10 -17.11 -9.69
C ALA A 119 -0.97 -16.32 -10.36
N LEU A 120 -1.28 -15.44 -11.32
CA LEU A 120 -0.30 -14.56 -11.96
C LEU A 120 0.35 -13.61 -10.95
N ALA A 121 -0.43 -13.05 -10.01
CA ALA A 121 0.14 -12.22 -8.95
C ALA A 121 1.14 -13.01 -8.08
N LYS A 122 0.80 -14.25 -7.71
CA LYS A 122 1.71 -15.13 -6.95
C LYS A 122 2.99 -15.45 -7.75
N GLN A 123 2.86 -15.74 -9.05
CA GLN A 123 4.00 -16.01 -9.94
C GLN A 123 4.90 -14.79 -10.11
N ALA A 124 4.32 -13.58 -10.11
CA ALA A 124 5.06 -12.31 -10.15
C ALA A 124 5.73 -11.96 -8.81
N GLY A 125 5.61 -12.80 -7.77
CA GLY A 125 6.28 -12.65 -6.48
C GLY A 125 5.48 -11.89 -5.42
N TRP A 126 4.25 -11.47 -5.70
CA TRP A 126 3.40 -10.80 -4.72
C TRP A 126 3.07 -11.74 -3.55
N ARG A 127 3.26 -11.23 -2.32
CA ARG A 127 2.93 -11.91 -1.07
C ARG A 127 1.71 -11.24 -0.43
N PRO A 128 0.59 -11.95 -0.24
CA PRO A 128 -0.59 -11.36 0.38
C PRO A 128 -0.29 -10.94 1.82
N TRP A 129 -1.02 -9.93 2.31
CA TRP A 129 -0.95 -9.57 3.72
C TRP A 129 -1.46 -10.73 4.57
N VAL A 130 -0.71 -11.06 5.61
CA VAL A 130 -1.21 -11.89 6.70
C VAL A 130 -1.62 -10.91 7.80
N THR A 131 -2.91 -10.69 7.96
CA THR A 131 -3.41 -10.09 9.20
C THR A 131 -3.53 -11.22 10.19
N ASP A 132 -2.70 -11.23 11.23
CA ASP A 132 -2.87 -12.10 12.40
C ASP A 132 -4.15 -11.65 13.14
N ASN A 133 -5.31 -11.99 12.59
CA ASN A 133 -6.62 -11.78 13.21
C ASN A 133 -7.29 -13.10 13.61
N THR A 134 -6.54 -14.20 13.64
CA THR A 134 -7.00 -15.44 14.26
C THR A 134 -6.70 -15.38 15.75
N THR A 135 -7.56 -14.73 16.53
CA THR A 135 -7.83 -15.27 17.87
C THR A 135 -8.51 -16.61 17.65
N ASP A 136 -7.69 -17.65 17.71
CA ASP A 136 -8.14 -19.03 17.73
C ASP A 136 -9.09 -19.20 18.93
N THR A 137 -10.39 -19.26 18.65
CA THR A 137 -11.42 -19.46 19.69
C THR A 137 -11.71 -20.94 19.95
N THR A 138 -10.84 -21.86 19.52
CA THR A 138 -10.87 -23.23 20.04
C THR A 138 -10.25 -23.27 21.43
N VAL A 139 -11.04 -22.83 22.42
CA VAL A 139 -10.94 -23.37 23.78
C VAL A 139 -11.47 -24.79 23.71
N ASP A 140 -10.58 -25.79 23.73
CA ASP A 140 -10.94 -27.16 24.11
C ASP A 140 -11.27 -27.16 25.62
N PRO A 141 -12.51 -27.46 26.05
CA PRO A 141 -12.84 -27.51 27.46
C PRO A 141 -12.84 -28.96 27.93
N GLU A 142 -11.70 -29.66 27.93
CA GLU A 142 -11.52 -30.80 28.85
C GLU A 142 -10.06 -31.24 28.99
N SER A 143 -9.35 -30.64 29.95
CA SER A 143 -8.29 -31.35 30.67
C SER A 143 -8.49 -31.14 32.16
N THR A 144 -9.45 -31.87 32.73
CA THR A 144 -9.56 -32.05 34.18
C THR A 144 -8.41 -32.94 34.65
N HIS A 145 -7.33 -32.32 35.09
CA HIS A 145 -6.34 -32.95 35.96
C HIS A 145 -5.97 -31.99 37.09
N GLY A 146 -6.51 -32.23 38.29
CA GLY A 146 -6.25 -31.37 39.44
C GLY A 146 -6.98 -31.72 40.74
N LYS A 147 -6.66 -32.90 41.30
CA LYS A 147 -6.30 -33.13 42.72
C LYS A 147 -7.22 -32.62 43.87
N GLY A 148 -7.67 -33.59 44.68
CA GLY A 148 -8.17 -33.46 46.06
C GLY A 148 -9.09 -34.66 46.35
N ASP A 149 -9.02 -35.42 47.44
CA ASP A 149 -8.40 -35.17 48.73
C ASP A 149 -8.27 -36.49 49.55
N VAL A 150 -7.51 -36.38 50.63
CA VAL A 150 -7.21 -37.32 51.72
C VAL A 150 -8.38 -38.20 52.21
N ARG A 151 -8.17 -39.52 52.25
CA ARG A 151 -8.18 -40.39 53.47
C ARG A 151 -7.83 -41.84 53.13
#